data_AF-A0AA51D8T6-F1
#
_entry.id   AF-A0AA51D8T6-F1
#
_cell.length_a   1.000
_cell.length_b   1.000
_cell.length_c   1.000
_cell.angle_alpha   90.00
_cell.angle_beta   90.00
_cell.angle_gamma   90.00
#
_symmetry.space_group_name_H-M   'P 1'
#
loop_
_entity.id
_entity.type
_entity.pdbx_description
1 polymer ?
#
loop_
_entity_poly.entity_id
_entity_poly.type
_entity_poly.pdbx_seq_one_letter_code
_entity_poly.pdbx_strand_id
1 'polypeptide(L)'
;MKLTTIEGMKSEVFAPTTPAPVWTPLKKPLSECKVGFATAGGIHMKTQKPFNTAGDNTFREIPIDTPSKELMVTHGGFDNSDINKDVNAMLPIDRLHELKKEGFIKDLSPILIGFMGGGGNVEKFRNETGPAIAKKFKDAGVDIVLLTGGCGTCHRSATIVQRAIESVGISTIIIAALPPIAKQQGAPRIAAAHVPIGSNAGEPNNIEMQTSILKDSLNLVATMKEFGEMKMLPYEYRHNV
;
A
#
# COMPACT_ATOMS: atom_id res chain seq x y z
N MET A 1 -13.42 -15.84 -35.61
CA MET A 1 -12.14 -16.50 -35.92
C MET A 1 -12.14 -17.87 -35.24
N LYS A 2 -12.05 -18.97 -35.99
CA LYS A 2 -11.89 -20.31 -35.39
C LYS A 2 -10.39 -20.52 -35.20
N LEU A 3 -9.92 -20.47 -33.96
CA LEU A 3 -8.53 -20.76 -33.63
C LEU A 3 -8.27 -22.24 -33.90
N THR A 4 -7.24 -22.53 -34.70
CA THR A 4 -6.74 -23.88 -34.90
C THR A 4 -6.00 -24.28 -33.62
N THR A 5 -6.60 -25.11 -32.77
CA THR A 5 -5.95 -25.61 -31.56
C THR A 5 -5.52 -27.06 -31.76
N ILE A 6 -4.25 -27.34 -31.48
CA ILE A 6 -3.68 -28.69 -31.47
C ILE A 6 -3.76 -29.20 -30.03
N GLU A 7 -4.27 -30.41 -29.83
CA GLU A 7 -4.41 -31.00 -28.50
C GLU A 7 -3.02 -31.16 -27.84
N GLY A 8 -2.83 -30.56 -26.66
CA GLY A 8 -1.56 -30.59 -25.92
C GLY A 8 -0.59 -29.43 -26.18
N MET A 9 -0.91 -28.47 -27.04
CA MET A 9 -0.09 -27.27 -27.23
C MET A 9 -0.03 -26.43 -25.95
N LYS A 10 1.15 -26.29 -25.34
CA LYS A 10 1.38 -25.48 -24.14
C LYS A 10 2.36 -24.35 -24.47
N SER A 11 2.15 -23.18 -23.86
CA SER A 11 3.07 -22.05 -23.99
C SER A 11 4.45 -22.44 -23.45
N GLU A 12 5.50 -22.10 -24.21
CA GLU A 12 6.91 -22.26 -23.81
C GLU A 12 7.25 -21.37 -22.61
N VAL A 13 6.52 -20.26 -22.50
CA VAL A 13 6.53 -19.37 -21.35
C VAL A 13 5.50 -19.89 -20.35
N PHE A 14 5.94 -20.22 -19.15
CA PHE A 14 5.03 -20.54 -18.06
C PHE A 14 4.10 -19.33 -17.86
N ALA A 15 2.83 -19.47 -18.23
CA ALA A 15 1.85 -18.41 -18.02
C ALA A 15 1.83 -18.13 -16.50
N PRO A 16 2.10 -16.90 -16.05
CA PRO A 16 2.02 -16.59 -14.64
C PRO A 16 0.64 -16.98 -14.15
N THR A 17 0.57 -17.90 -13.18
CA THR A 17 -0.69 -18.26 -12.55
C THR A 17 -1.14 -17.05 -11.74
N THR A 18 -2.09 -16.28 -12.30
CA THR A 18 -2.74 -15.20 -11.57
C THR A 18 -3.38 -15.79 -10.32
N PRO A 19 -3.03 -15.31 -9.12
CA PRO A 19 -3.58 -15.88 -7.89
C PRO A 19 -5.10 -15.66 -7.85
N ALA A 20 -5.82 -16.55 -7.18
CA ALA A 20 -7.28 -16.47 -7.06
C ALA A 20 -7.71 -15.08 -6.54
N PRO A 21 -8.85 -14.52 -7.02
CA PRO A 21 -9.30 -13.21 -6.58
C PRO A 21 -9.59 -13.22 -5.07
N VAL A 22 -9.22 -12.13 -4.38
CA VAL A 22 -9.57 -11.88 -2.99
C VAL A 22 -10.21 -10.49 -2.95
N TRP A 23 -11.44 -10.42 -2.46
CA TRP A 23 -12.25 -9.20 -2.52
C TRP A 23 -13.12 -9.06 -1.29
N THR A 24 -13.06 -7.90 -0.65
CA THR A 24 -13.95 -7.49 0.43
C THR A 24 -14.59 -6.16 0.04
N PRO A 25 -15.92 -6.12 -0.22
CA PRO A 25 -16.61 -4.87 -0.49
C PRO A 25 -16.72 -4.02 0.79
N LEU A 26 -16.60 -2.70 0.64
CA LEU A 26 -16.86 -1.78 1.74
C LEU A 26 -18.38 -1.70 1.99
N LYS A 27 -18.80 -1.83 3.25
CA LYS A 27 -20.22 -1.96 3.63
C LYS A 27 -20.83 -0.72 4.28
N LYS A 28 -20.03 0.32 4.54
CA LYS A 28 -20.45 1.51 5.27
C LYS A 28 -19.79 2.77 4.68
N PRO A 29 -20.36 3.97 4.88
CA PRO A 29 -19.79 5.20 4.34
C PRO A 29 -18.41 5.50 4.95
N LEU A 30 -17.57 6.24 4.21
CA LEU A 30 -16.22 6.59 4.65
C LEU A 30 -16.20 7.31 6.00
N SER A 31 -17.17 8.19 6.24
CA SER A 31 -17.37 8.93 7.50
C SER A 31 -17.64 8.04 8.72
N GLU A 32 -17.93 6.75 8.52
CA GLU A 32 -18.10 5.74 9.59
C GLU A 32 -16.93 4.75 9.67
N CYS A 33 -15.93 4.86 8.79
CA CYS A 33 -14.81 3.95 8.68
C CYS A 33 -13.64 4.31 9.60
N LYS A 34 -13.06 3.28 10.20
CA LYS A 34 -11.71 3.32 10.77
C LYS A 34 -10.69 2.95 9.71
N VAL A 35 -9.70 3.79 9.49
CA VAL A 35 -8.69 3.62 8.43
C VAL A 35 -7.32 3.28 9.00
N GLY A 36 -6.68 2.24 8.45
CA GLY A 36 -5.29 1.88 8.69
C GLY A 36 -4.39 2.21 7.49
N PHE A 37 -3.09 2.18 7.72
CA PHE A 37 -2.09 2.39 6.68
C PHE A 37 -0.93 1.41 6.83
N ALA A 38 -0.49 0.82 5.72
CA ALA A 38 0.66 -0.08 5.69
C ALA A 38 1.59 0.25 4.52
N THR A 39 2.87 0.48 4.79
CA THR A 39 3.86 0.82 3.75
C THR A 39 4.95 -0.24 3.63
N ALA A 40 5.19 -0.70 2.41
CA ALA A 40 6.36 -1.49 2.04
C ALA A 40 7.58 -0.60 1.73
N GLY A 41 7.63 0.63 2.25
CA GLY A 41 8.68 1.61 2.02
C GLY A 41 9.84 1.56 3.02
N GLY A 42 9.82 0.67 4.01
CA GLY A 42 10.86 0.61 5.05
C GLY A 42 10.85 1.78 6.03
N ILE A 43 9.68 2.42 6.22
CA ILE A 43 9.49 3.50 7.20
C ILE A 43 9.33 2.91 8.60
N HIS A 44 9.96 3.52 9.59
CA HIS A 44 9.87 3.13 11.01
C HIS A 44 10.19 4.31 11.92
N MET A 45 9.95 4.18 13.22
CA MET A 45 10.39 5.19 14.19
C MET A 45 11.91 5.17 14.34
N LYS A 46 12.53 6.34 14.57
CA LYS A 46 13.97 6.47 14.83
C LYS A 46 14.46 5.64 16.03
N THR A 47 13.57 5.40 16.99
CA THR A 47 13.85 4.59 18.20
C THR A 47 13.80 3.08 17.95
N GLN A 48 13.23 2.64 16.83
CA GLN A 48 13.12 1.23 16.48
C GLN A 48 14.38 0.74 15.77
N LYS A 49 14.66 -0.56 15.92
CA LYS A 49 15.74 -1.21 15.17
C LYS A 49 15.54 -1.00 13.66
N PRO A 50 16.50 -0.39 12.95
CA PRO A 50 16.46 -0.26 11.50
C PRO A 50 16.24 -1.59 10.78
N PHE A 51 15.62 -1.55 9.61
CA PHE A 51 15.44 -2.76 8.81
C PHE A 51 16.78 -3.27 8.26
N ASN A 52 16.92 -4.58 8.17
CA ASN A 52 18.02 -5.16 7.40
C ASN A 52 17.68 -5.07 5.89
N THR A 53 18.43 -4.27 5.14
CA THR A 53 18.20 -4.08 3.70
C THR A 53 18.46 -5.36 2.89
N ALA A 54 19.11 -6.37 3.48
CA ALA A 54 19.31 -7.70 2.90
C ALA A 54 18.31 -8.72 3.50
N GLY A 55 17.09 -8.76 2.96
CA GLY A 55 16.17 -9.88 3.21
C GLY A 55 15.25 -9.76 4.42
N ASP A 56 15.13 -8.58 5.05
CA ASP A 56 14.22 -8.39 6.19
C ASP A 56 12.75 -8.63 5.75
N ASN A 57 12.08 -9.49 6.51
CA ASN A 57 10.68 -9.89 6.34
C ASN A 57 9.82 -9.50 7.55
N THR A 58 10.40 -8.75 8.48
CA THR A 58 9.72 -8.22 9.66
C THR A 58 9.02 -6.91 9.33
N PHE A 59 8.17 -6.47 10.25
CA PHE A 59 7.50 -5.19 10.21
C PHE A 59 7.75 -4.43 11.51
N ARG A 60 7.39 -3.16 11.53
CA ARG A 60 7.38 -2.27 12.68
C ARG A 60 5.99 -1.70 12.84
N GLU A 61 5.55 -1.68 14.08
CA GLU A 61 4.32 -0.99 14.47
C GLU A 61 4.67 0.45 14.81
N ILE A 62 3.97 1.38 14.17
CA ILE A 62 4.16 2.81 14.35
C ILE A 62 2.88 3.33 15.00
N PRO A 63 2.90 3.76 16.26
CA PRO A 63 1.74 4.40 16.88
C PRO A 63 1.25 5.57 16.03
N ILE A 64 -0.07 5.69 15.85
CA ILE A 64 -0.65 6.74 14.98
C ILE A 64 -0.32 8.15 15.46
N ASP A 65 -0.06 8.34 16.76
CA ASP A 65 0.31 9.62 17.36
C ASP A 65 1.81 9.94 17.26
N THR A 66 2.59 9.10 16.55
CA THR A 66 4.01 9.35 16.32
C THR A 66 4.18 10.62 15.47
N PRO A 67 4.92 11.64 15.94
CA PRO A 67 5.19 12.81 15.12
C PRO A 67 5.95 12.42 13.84
N SER A 68 5.57 12.99 12.69
CA SER A 68 6.20 12.68 11.39
C SER A 68 7.73 12.85 11.40
N LYS A 69 8.25 13.84 12.15
CA LYS A 69 9.69 14.06 12.36
C LYS A 69 10.43 12.95 13.10
N GLU A 70 9.73 12.08 13.84
CA GLU A 70 10.31 10.93 14.55
C GLU A 70 10.34 9.67 13.69
N LEU A 71 9.81 9.75 12.46
CA LEU A 71 9.91 8.69 11.47
C LEU A 71 11.19 8.84 10.66
N MET A 72 11.67 7.70 10.16
CA MET A 72 12.78 7.62 9.24
C MET A 72 12.58 6.45 8.28
N VAL A 73 13.38 6.41 7.22
CA VAL A 73 13.40 5.34 6.24
C VAL A 73 14.72 4.59 6.29
N THR A 74 14.64 3.26 6.25
CA THR A 74 15.79 2.38 5.99
C THR A 74 15.43 1.50 4.80
N HIS A 75 15.77 1.94 3.58
CA HIS A 75 15.43 1.18 2.37
C HIS A 75 16.38 1.48 1.19
N GLY A 76 17.14 0.48 0.74
CA GLY A 76 18.13 0.63 -0.33
C GLY A 76 17.58 0.54 -1.77
N GLY A 77 16.28 0.31 -1.94
CA GLY A 77 15.68 0.03 -3.26
C GLY A 77 15.15 1.22 -4.05
N PHE A 78 15.27 2.45 -3.54
CA PHE A 78 14.86 3.70 -4.22
C PHE A 78 15.52 4.90 -3.52
N ASP A 79 15.48 6.09 -4.14
CA ASP A 79 16.02 7.32 -3.54
C ASP A 79 15.16 7.77 -2.34
N ASN A 80 15.77 7.91 -1.18
CA ASN A 80 15.10 8.29 0.05
C ASN A 80 14.96 9.81 0.23
N SER A 81 15.48 10.62 -0.70
CA SER A 81 15.53 12.09 -0.60
C SER A 81 14.17 12.73 -0.32
N ASP A 82 13.12 12.27 -0.99
CA ASP A 82 11.75 12.79 -0.81
C ASP A 82 11.17 12.45 0.56
N ILE A 83 11.32 11.20 1.01
CA ILE A 83 10.88 10.77 2.35
C ILE A 83 11.66 11.50 3.45
N ASN A 84 12.95 11.76 3.23
CA ASN A 84 13.78 12.49 4.18
C ASN A 84 13.40 13.97 4.29
N LYS A 85 12.86 14.57 3.21
CA LYS A 85 12.28 15.93 3.25
C LYS A 85 10.92 15.92 3.93
N ASP A 86 10.08 14.94 3.59
CA ASP A 86 8.72 14.80 4.10
C ASP A 86 8.26 13.33 4.02
N VAL A 87 8.09 12.69 5.18
CA VAL A 87 7.61 11.31 5.27
C VAL A 87 6.21 11.15 4.66
N ASN A 88 5.43 12.22 4.61
CA ASN A 88 4.08 12.19 4.07
C ASN A 88 4.04 11.92 2.55
N ALA A 89 5.16 12.07 1.84
CA ALA A 89 5.28 11.62 0.45
C ALA A 89 5.07 10.09 0.30
N MET A 90 5.21 9.31 1.38
CA MET A 90 5.11 7.84 1.33
C MET A 90 4.21 7.22 2.40
N LEU A 91 4.21 7.79 3.61
CA LEU A 91 3.33 7.45 4.72
C LEU A 91 2.72 8.78 5.22
N PRO A 92 1.57 9.20 4.65
CA PRO A 92 0.96 10.50 4.90
C PRO A 92 0.22 10.56 6.25
N ILE A 93 0.96 10.37 7.34
CA ILE A 93 0.45 10.34 8.72
C ILE A 93 -0.24 11.64 9.11
N ASP A 94 0.32 12.78 8.71
CA ASP A 94 -0.23 14.09 9.07
C ASP A 94 -1.55 14.31 8.32
N ARG A 95 -1.60 13.94 7.04
CA ARG A 95 -2.81 14.01 6.22
C ARG A 95 -3.90 13.08 6.75
N LEU A 96 -3.55 11.89 7.23
CA LEU A 96 -4.53 10.97 7.86
C LEU A 96 -5.20 11.60 9.08
N HIS A 97 -4.43 12.28 9.94
CA HIS A 97 -4.98 13.03 11.08
C HIS A 97 -5.89 14.17 10.63
N GLU A 98 -5.51 14.89 9.58
CA GLU A 98 -6.33 15.96 8.99
C GLU A 98 -7.67 15.41 8.47
N LEU A 99 -7.67 14.28 7.75
CA LEU A 99 -8.89 13.61 7.26
C LEU A 99 -9.83 13.18 8.39
N LYS A 100 -9.28 12.68 9.50
CA LYS A 100 -10.06 12.37 10.70
C LYS A 100 -10.65 13.65 11.32
N LYS A 101 -9.84 14.71 11.43
CA LYS A 101 -10.26 15.99 12.03
C LYS A 101 -11.38 16.67 11.24
N GLU A 102 -11.36 16.61 9.91
CA GLU A 102 -12.42 17.17 9.06
C GLU A 102 -13.67 16.27 8.97
N GLY A 103 -13.65 15.07 9.56
CA GLY A 103 -14.78 14.14 9.55
C GLY A 103 -14.95 13.36 8.24
N PHE A 104 -13.95 13.36 7.36
CA PHE A 104 -13.96 12.56 6.13
C PHE A 104 -13.92 11.06 6.43
N ILE A 105 -13.23 10.69 7.52
CA ILE A 105 -13.20 9.34 8.10
C ILE A 105 -13.54 9.40 9.59
N LYS A 106 -14.09 8.32 10.14
CA LYS A 106 -14.48 8.27 11.56
C LYS A 106 -13.28 8.27 12.50
N ASP A 107 -12.31 7.40 12.20
CA ASP A 107 -11.21 7.13 13.09
C ASP A 107 -10.01 6.54 12.35
N LEU A 108 -8.88 6.43 13.05
CA LEU A 108 -7.65 5.83 12.54
C LEU A 108 -7.32 4.57 13.33
N SER A 109 -6.63 3.63 12.69
CA SER A 109 -5.98 2.52 13.38
C SER A 109 -4.99 3.09 14.41
N PRO A 110 -4.94 2.59 15.65
CA PRO A 110 -3.97 3.05 16.66
C PRO A 110 -2.52 2.76 16.24
N ILE A 111 -2.33 1.82 15.32
CA ILE A 111 -1.04 1.46 14.75
C ILE A 111 -1.07 1.54 13.23
N LEU A 112 0.00 2.08 12.66
CA LEU A 112 0.38 1.96 11.27
C LEU A 112 1.47 0.90 11.15
N ILE A 113 1.63 0.35 9.95
CA ILE A 113 2.61 -0.71 9.70
C ILE A 113 3.64 -0.23 8.69
N GLY A 114 4.91 -0.22 9.11
CA GLY A 114 6.04 -0.10 8.20
C GLY A 114 6.72 -1.46 8.03
N PHE A 115 7.03 -1.87 6.81
CA PHE A 115 7.74 -3.13 6.57
C PHE A 115 8.70 -3.02 5.39
N MET A 116 9.69 -3.92 5.38
CA MET A 116 10.69 -3.98 4.32
C MET A 116 10.12 -4.70 3.09
N GLY A 117 9.74 -3.96 2.06
CA GLY A 117 9.24 -4.53 0.82
C GLY A 117 10.31 -5.25 -0.02
N GLY A 118 11.59 -4.85 0.14
CA GLY A 118 12.72 -5.35 -0.63
C GLY A 118 13.25 -6.73 -0.23
N GLY A 119 12.77 -7.33 0.86
CA GLY A 119 13.34 -8.56 1.43
C GLY A 119 13.17 -9.83 0.57
N GLY A 120 12.35 -9.81 -0.47
CA GLY A 120 12.26 -10.86 -1.50
C GLY A 120 11.64 -12.19 -1.07
N ASN A 121 11.49 -12.47 0.23
CA ASN A 121 10.91 -13.73 0.72
C ASN A 121 9.37 -13.73 0.68
N VAL A 122 8.85 -14.05 -0.51
CA VAL A 122 7.41 -14.06 -0.81
C VAL A 122 6.63 -15.07 0.02
N GLU A 123 7.21 -16.23 0.34
CA GLU A 123 6.54 -17.23 1.16
C GLU A 123 6.34 -16.74 2.59
N LYS A 124 7.35 -16.08 3.18
CA LYS A 124 7.20 -15.46 4.50
C LYS A 124 6.16 -14.34 4.48
N PHE A 125 6.16 -13.49 3.45
CA PHE A 125 5.13 -12.46 3.34
C PHE A 125 3.72 -13.03 3.21
N ARG A 126 3.56 -14.13 2.47
CA ARG A 126 2.27 -14.77 2.27
C ARG A 126 1.77 -15.51 3.50
N ASN A 127 2.64 -16.25 4.18
CA ASN A 127 2.25 -17.23 5.20
C ASN A 127 2.44 -16.71 6.63
N GLU A 128 3.28 -15.71 6.85
CA GLU A 128 3.63 -15.19 8.19
C GLU A 128 3.34 -13.69 8.31
N THR A 129 4.08 -12.85 7.58
CA THR A 129 4.06 -11.38 7.75
C THR A 129 2.72 -10.76 7.39
N GLY A 130 2.17 -11.10 6.22
CA GLY A 130 0.87 -10.62 5.76
C GLY A 130 -0.27 -11.00 6.72
N PRO A 131 -0.42 -12.29 7.08
CA PRO A 131 -1.40 -12.73 8.07
C PRO A 131 -1.24 -12.06 9.45
N ALA A 132 -0.01 -11.85 9.92
CA ALA A 132 0.22 -11.15 11.19
C ALA A 132 -0.23 -9.68 11.15
N ILE A 133 0.05 -8.97 10.05
CA ILE A 133 -0.42 -7.60 9.81
C ILE A 133 -1.95 -7.56 9.70
N ALA A 134 -2.54 -8.49 8.94
CA ALA A 134 -3.98 -8.60 8.76
C ALA A 134 -4.70 -8.81 10.11
N LYS A 135 -4.16 -9.68 10.97
CA LYS A 135 -4.69 -9.91 12.31
C LYS A 135 -4.69 -8.62 13.15
N LYS A 136 -3.59 -7.85 13.14
CA LYS A 136 -3.48 -6.59 13.88
C LYS A 136 -4.55 -5.56 13.47
N PHE A 137 -4.76 -5.38 12.17
CA PHE A 137 -5.81 -4.47 11.71
C PHE A 137 -7.23 -4.99 12.02
N LYS A 138 -7.43 -6.32 11.94
CA LYS A 138 -8.70 -6.93 12.30
C LYS A 138 -9.02 -6.74 13.78
N ASP A 139 -8.06 -7.00 14.66
CA ASP A 139 -8.20 -6.85 16.11
C ASP A 139 -8.44 -5.37 16.49
N ALA A 140 -7.92 -4.42 15.71
CA ALA A 140 -8.16 -2.98 15.88
C ALA A 140 -9.51 -2.50 15.30
N GLY A 141 -10.29 -3.38 14.65
CA GLY A 141 -11.56 -3.04 14.02
C GLY A 141 -11.41 -2.05 12.87
N VAL A 142 -10.35 -2.19 12.07
CA VAL A 142 -10.10 -1.38 10.87
C VAL A 142 -10.98 -1.86 9.73
N ASP A 143 -11.57 -0.92 8.98
CA ASP A 143 -12.45 -1.22 7.86
C ASP A 143 -11.75 -1.05 6.51
N ILE A 144 -10.81 -0.11 6.44
CA ILE A 144 -10.07 0.22 5.22
C ILE A 144 -8.57 0.27 5.54
N VAL A 145 -7.73 -0.36 4.72
CA VAL A 145 -6.28 -0.16 4.76
C VAL A 145 -5.76 0.37 3.43
N LEU A 146 -5.09 1.52 3.50
CA LEU A 146 -4.32 2.09 2.40
C LEU A 146 -2.90 1.51 2.42
N LEU A 147 -2.33 1.24 1.23
CA LEU A 147 -0.96 0.73 1.12
C LEU A 147 -0.10 1.53 0.16
N THR A 148 1.20 1.58 0.40
CA THR A 148 2.21 2.11 -0.53
C THR A 148 3.37 1.12 -0.74
N GLY A 149 4.00 1.17 -1.91
CA GLY A 149 5.16 0.34 -2.26
C GLY A 149 6.31 1.18 -2.81
N GLY A 150 7.47 1.18 -2.15
CA GLY A 150 8.56 2.13 -2.45
C GLY A 150 9.33 1.85 -3.75
N CYS A 151 9.55 0.58 -4.10
CA CYS A 151 10.14 0.18 -5.38
C CYS A 151 9.42 -1.03 -5.98
N GLY A 152 9.96 -1.64 -7.04
CA GLY A 152 9.31 -2.77 -7.73
C GLY A 152 9.03 -3.98 -6.82
N THR A 153 10.01 -4.42 -6.05
CA THR A 153 9.83 -5.53 -5.08
C THR A 153 8.88 -5.13 -3.95
N CYS A 154 8.87 -3.86 -3.55
CA CYS A 154 7.92 -3.35 -2.56
C CYS A 154 6.48 -3.41 -3.05
N HIS A 155 6.18 -3.09 -4.31
CA HIS A 155 4.83 -3.22 -4.85
C HIS A 155 4.35 -4.67 -4.81
N ARG A 156 5.26 -5.62 -5.07
CA ARG A 156 4.97 -7.06 -4.93
C ARG A 156 4.65 -7.43 -3.48
N SER A 157 5.51 -7.08 -2.54
CA SER A 157 5.32 -7.39 -1.12
C SER A 157 4.08 -6.69 -0.55
N ALA A 158 3.84 -5.42 -0.91
CA ALA A 158 2.64 -4.67 -0.56
C ALA A 158 1.38 -5.36 -1.07
N THR A 159 1.38 -5.85 -2.30
CA THR A 159 0.22 -6.57 -2.86
C THR A 159 -0.04 -7.89 -2.14
N ILE A 160 1.01 -8.61 -1.71
CA ILE A 160 0.84 -9.84 -0.90
C ILE A 160 0.19 -9.51 0.45
N VAL A 161 0.68 -8.49 1.14
CA VAL A 161 0.12 -8.02 2.42
C VAL A 161 -1.31 -7.50 2.23
N GLN A 162 -1.56 -6.73 1.16
CA GLN A 162 -2.88 -6.23 0.78
C GLN A 162 -3.88 -7.37 0.66
N ARG A 163 -3.52 -8.45 -0.05
CA ARG A 163 -4.39 -9.63 -0.21
C ARG A 163 -4.63 -10.36 1.10
N ALA A 164 -3.63 -10.44 1.99
CA ALA A 164 -3.81 -11.03 3.31
C ALA A 164 -4.81 -10.22 4.17
N ILE A 165 -4.71 -8.89 4.13
CA ILE A 165 -5.66 -7.99 4.82
C ILE A 165 -7.07 -8.13 4.21
N GLU A 166 -7.18 -8.17 2.89
CA GLU A 166 -8.46 -8.33 2.20
C GLU A 166 -9.14 -9.66 2.58
N SER A 167 -8.37 -10.73 2.74
CA SER A 167 -8.87 -12.07 3.06
C SER A 167 -9.54 -12.18 4.44
N VAL A 168 -9.26 -11.25 5.35
CA VAL A 168 -9.86 -11.25 6.69
C VAL A 168 -11.07 -10.33 6.84
N GLY A 169 -11.55 -9.76 5.72
CA GLY A 169 -12.77 -8.95 5.67
C GLY A 169 -12.55 -7.44 5.82
N ILE A 170 -11.35 -6.94 5.49
CA ILE A 170 -11.01 -5.50 5.52
C ILE A 170 -10.83 -5.02 4.08
N SER A 171 -11.43 -3.92 3.68
CA SER A 171 -11.24 -3.39 2.32
C SER A 171 -9.86 -2.73 2.18
N THR A 172 -9.21 -2.90 1.05
CA THR A 172 -7.87 -2.35 0.81
C THR A 172 -7.75 -1.66 -0.52
N ILE A 173 -6.78 -0.74 -0.63
CA ILE A 173 -6.30 -0.17 -1.89
C ILE A 173 -4.81 0.16 -1.78
N ILE A 174 -4.05 -0.14 -2.83
CA ILE A 174 -2.65 0.30 -2.93
C ILE A 174 -2.57 1.58 -3.77
N ILE A 175 -1.86 2.57 -3.26
CA ILE A 175 -1.44 3.78 -3.97
C ILE A 175 -0.10 3.45 -4.64
N ALA A 176 -0.14 3.16 -5.93
CA ALA A 176 0.97 2.57 -6.68
C ALA A 176 1.66 3.60 -7.57
N ALA A 177 2.97 3.73 -7.41
CA ALA A 177 3.86 4.39 -8.39
C ALA A 177 4.20 3.44 -9.56
N LEU A 178 4.12 2.11 -9.35
CA LEU A 178 4.34 1.08 -10.36
C LEU A 178 3.07 0.20 -10.52
N PRO A 179 1.98 0.75 -11.10
CA PRO A 179 0.71 0.04 -11.25
C PRO A 179 0.79 -1.31 -11.98
N PRO A 180 1.61 -1.52 -13.02
CA PRO A 180 1.72 -2.82 -13.68
C PRO A 180 2.15 -3.95 -12.72
N ILE A 181 3.02 -3.65 -11.76
CA ILE A 181 3.51 -4.65 -10.79
C ILE A 181 2.39 -5.02 -9.82
N ALA A 182 1.69 -4.02 -9.26
CA ALA A 182 0.57 -4.28 -8.36
C ALA A 182 -0.53 -5.10 -9.06
N LYS A 183 -0.83 -4.77 -10.32
CA LYS A 183 -1.80 -5.50 -11.14
C LYS A 183 -1.37 -6.95 -11.39
N GLN A 184 -0.12 -7.16 -11.81
CA GLN A 184 0.42 -8.50 -12.06
C GLN A 184 0.41 -9.39 -10.81
N GLN A 185 0.55 -8.80 -9.62
CA GLN A 185 0.53 -9.53 -8.35
C GLN A 185 -0.89 -9.75 -7.79
N GLY A 186 -1.91 -9.27 -8.48
CA GLY A 186 -3.32 -9.48 -8.13
C GLY A 186 -3.80 -8.60 -6.98
N ALA A 187 -3.45 -7.32 -7.00
CA ALA A 187 -3.99 -6.33 -6.07
C ALA A 187 -5.53 -6.20 -6.20
N PRO A 188 -6.29 -6.26 -5.08
CA PRO A 188 -7.74 -6.08 -5.10
C PRO A 188 -8.20 -4.75 -5.68
N ARG A 189 -7.55 -3.64 -5.28
CA ARG A 189 -7.81 -2.28 -5.78
C ARG A 189 -6.50 -1.52 -5.94
N ILE A 190 -6.40 -0.70 -6.98
CA ILE A 190 -5.22 0.12 -7.28
C ILE A 190 -5.65 1.57 -7.56
N ALA A 191 -5.09 2.49 -6.80
CA ALA A 191 -5.01 3.91 -7.16
C ALA A 191 -3.60 4.18 -7.70
N ALA A 192 -3.49 4.85 -8.84
CA ALA A 192 -2.21 5.08 -9.49
C ALA A 192 -2.00 6.57 -9.77
N ALA A 193 -1.06 7.20 -9.07
CA ALA A 193 -0.61 8.56 -9.35
C ALA A 193 0.67 8.53 -10.19
N HIS A 194 0.88 9.54 -11.03
CA HIS A 194 2.10 9.65 -11.83
C HIS A 194 3.21 10.31 -10.99
N VAL A 195 3.81 9.52 -10.10
CA VAL A 195 4.78 9.98 -9.11
C VAL A 195 6.04 9.10 -9.13
N PRO A 196 7.20 9.61 -8.69
CA PRO A 196 8.41 8.81 -8.54
C PRO A 196 8.21 7.70 -7.50
N ILE A 197 8.94 6.61 -7.69
CA ILE A 197 9.11 5.58 -6.65
C ILE A 197 9.70 6.21 -5.39
N GLY A 198 9.05 5.97 -4.25
CA GLY A 198 9.39 6.61 -2.97
C GLY A 198 8.50 7.79 -2.59
N SER A 199 7.62 8.23 -3.51
CA SER A 199 6.72 9.39 -3.33
C SER A 199 5.28 9.05 -3.70
N ASN A 200 4.85 7.81 -3.39
CA ASN A 200 3.55 7.25 -3.78
C ASN A 200 2.35 8.13 -3.37
N ALA A 201 2.44 8.80 -2.23
CA ALA A 201 1.38 9.63 -1.68
C ALA A 201 1.48 11.10 -2.14
N GLY A 202 2.41 11.46 -3.01
CA GLY A 202 2.51 12.80 -3.61
C GLY A 202 3.87 13.47 -3.40
N GLU A 203 4.02 14.66 -3.96
CA GLU A 203 5.21 15.49 -3.84
C GLU A 203 5.52 15.86 -2.37
N PRO A 204 6.79 15.84 -1.92
CA PRO A 204 7.17 16.28 -0.58
C PRO A 204 6.72 17.71 -0.27
N ASN A 205 6.16 17.91 0.92
CA ASN A 205 5.61 19.18 1.41
C ASN A 205 4.42 19.73 0.59
N ASN A 206 3.92 19.01 -0.41
CA ASN A 206 2.72 19.38 -1.16
C ASN A 206 1.47 18.83 -0.46
N ILE A 207 1.02 19.54 0.57
CA ILE A 207 -0.12 19.14 1.41
C ILE A 207 -1.38 18.89 0.58
N GLU A 208 -1.66 19.75 -0.41
CA GLU A 208 -2.84 19.64 -1.25
C GLU A 208 -2.82 18.35 -2.08
N MET A 209 -1.70 18.07 -2.78
CA MET A 209 -1.57 16.85 -3.57
C MET A 209 -1.67 15.60 -2.70
N GLN A 210 -0.99 15.59 -1.55
CA GLN A 210 -1.01 14.44 -0.65
C GLN A 210 -2.40 14.16 -0.10
N THR A 211 -3.10 15.21 0.34
CA THR A 211 -4.49 15.11 0.82
C THR A 211 -5.41 14.59 -0.28
N SER A 212 -5.26 15.10 -1.50
CA SER A 212 -6.13 14.78 -2.62
C SER A 212 -5.93 13.33 -3.11
N ILE A 213 -4.68 12.86 -3.18
CA ILE A 213 -4.36 11.45 -3.47
C ILE A 213 -5.01 10.51 -2.45
N LEU A 214 -4.93 10.84 -1.15
CA LEU A 214 -5.58 10.08 -0.08
C LEU A 214 -7.10 10.06 -0.21
N LYS A 215 -7.74 11.22 -0.37
CA LYS A 215 -9.20 11.33 -0.51
C LYS A 215 -9.70 10.54 -1.70
N ASP A 216 -9.07 10.70 -2.86
CA ASP A 216 -9.46 9.97 -4.07
C ASP A 216 -9.25 8.48 -3.90
N SER A 217 -8.14 8.05 -3.30
CA SER A 217 -7.90 6.63 -3.02
C SER A 217 -8.97 6.03 -2.10
N LEU A 218 -9.40 6.76 -1.08
CA LEU A 218 -10.49 6.33 -0.18
C LEU A 218 -11.84 6.31 -0.91
N ASN A 219 -12.14 7.32 -1.74
CA ASN A 219 -13.34 7.35 -2.57
C ASN A 219 -13.38 6.17 -3.57
N LEU A 220 -12.23 5.75 -4.10
CA LEU A 220 -12.12 4.57 -4.93
C LEU A 220 -12.45 3.29 -4.16
N VAL A 221 -12.07 3.16 -2.88
CA VAL A 221 -12.47 2.01 -2.05
C VAL A 221 -14.00 1.93 -1.94
N ALA A 222 -14.68 3.07 -1.79
CA ALA A 222 -16.14 3.13 -1.68
C ALA A 222 -16.87 2.89 -3.01
N THR A 223 -16.22 3.16 -4.16
CA THR A 223 -16.87 3.15 -5.48
C THR A 223 -16.53 1.94 -6.35
N MET A 224 -15.35 1.33 -6.17
CA MET A 224 -14.94 0.11 -6.88
C MET A 224 -15.76 -1.10 -6.40
N LYS A 225 -16.27 -1.88 -7.35
CA LYS A 225 -17.23 -2.98 -7.13
C LYS A 225 -16.64 -4.35 -7.44
N GLU A 226 -15.52 -4.41 -8.15
CA GLU A 226 -14.94 -5.66 -8.64
C GLU A 226 -13.44 -5.77 -8.34
N PHE A 227 -12.98 -7.02 -8.22
CA PHE A 227 -11.56 -7.34 -8.00
C PHE A 227 -10.70 -6.88 -9.17
N GLY A 228 -9.56 -6.26 -8.86
CA GLY A 228 -8.53 -5.88 -9.83
C GLY A 228 -8.80 -4.55 -10.53
N GLU A 229 -9.80 -3.79 -10.07
CA GLU A 229 -10.03 -2.44 -10.56
C GLU A 229 -8.84 -1.51 -10.29
N MET A 230 -8.50 -0.71 -11.30
CA MET A 230 -7.42 0.25 -11.27
C MET A 230 -7.90 1.59 -11.82
N LYS A 231 -7.56 2.68 -11.13
CA LYS A 231 -7.82 4.04 -11.62
C LYS A 231 -6.54 4.87 -11.56
N MET A 232 -6.27 5.55 -12.67
CA MET A 232 -5.27 6.61 -12.70
C MET A 232 -5.84 7.84 -12.01
N LEU A 233 -5.09 8.40 -11.07
CA LEU A 233 -5.40 9.65 -10.41
C LEU A 233 -4.82 10.83 -11.22
N PRO A 234 -5.45 12.01 -11.20
CA PRO A 234 -5.04 13.17 -12.00
C PRO A 234 -3.86 13.95 -11.37
N TYR A 235 -2.96 13.25 -10.66
CA TYR A 235 -1.83 13.87 -9.96
C TYR A 235 -0.52 13.44 -10.61
N GLU A 236 0.32 14.42 -10.91
CA GLU A 236 1.65 14.22 -11.47
C GLU A 236 2.70 14.96 -10.63
N TYR A 237 3.75 14.25 -10.27
CA TYR A 237 4.97 14.81 -9.69
C TYR A 237 6.17 14.25 -10.43
N ARG A 238 7.08 15.13 -10.84
CA ARG A 238 8.34 14.74 -11.47
C ARG A 238 9.47 15.19 -10.56
N HIS A 239 10.29 14.25 -10.11
CA HIS A 239 11.49 14.59 -9.36
C HIS A 239 12.43 15.38 -10.27
N ASN A 240 12.79 16.60 -9.88
CA ASN A 240 13.76 17.40 -10.61
C ASN A 240 15.13 16.77 -10.41
N VAL A 241 15.62 16.07 -11.44
CA VAL A 241 16.99 15.57 -11.53
C VAL A 241 17.91 16.67 -12.03
#